data_AF-A0A0P5SX76-F1
#
_entry.id   AF-A0A0P5SX76-F1
#
_cell.length_a   1.000
_cell.length_b   1.000
_cell.length_c   1.000
_cell.angle_alpha   90.00
_cell.angle_beta   90.00
_cell.angle_gamma   90.00
#
_symmetry.space_group_name_H-M   'P 1'
#
loop_
_entity.id
_entity.type
_entity.pdbx_description
1 polymer ?
#
loop_
_entity_poly.entity_id
_entity_poly.type
_entity_poly.pdbx_seq_one_letter_code
_entity_poly.pdbx_strand_id
1 'polypeptide(L)'
;MRKMATPSKENGAFEVAPLRSLDDFILESARFQVPNFRDLDKWGKRVYNNLVYYQSNYFLLALALFALVGLIHPLKMFLGLFAIAVACSLLVAASNGGPQVAKFKQDHPIISVIAILVGAYLIVYLLDGILVFLLGILLPFSATFVHASLRLRSLRNKLTNKMEQIGLKKSTPMGMILDALGFEAEIID
;
A
#
# COMPACT_ATOMS: atom_id res chain seq x y z
N MET A 1 -7.64 53.35 4.15
CA MET A 1 -7.01 52.39 3.21
C MET A 1 -6.52 51.18 3.98
N ARG A 2 -7.31 50.10 4.01
CA ARG A 2 -6.96 48.84 4.70
C ARG A 2 -6.13 48.02 3.71
N LYS A 3 -4.85 47.81 3.99
CA LYS A 3 -4.00 46.92 3.17
C LYS A 3 -4.61 45.52 3.20
N MET A 4 -5.08 45.04 2.04
CA MET A 4 -5.38 43.63 1.82
C MET A 4 -4.08 42.85 1.96
N ALA A 5 -4.02 41.97 2.97
CA ALA A 5 -3.01 40.93 3.02
C ALA A 5 -3.31 39.95 1.87
N THR A 6 -2.40 39.85 0.91
CA THR A 6 -2.41 38.82 -0.11
C THR A 6 -2.20 37.46 0.56
N PRO A 7 -3.00 36.43 0.24
CA PRO A 7 -2.71 35.09 0.74
C PRO A 7 -1.38 34.64 0.13
N SER A 8 -0.38 34.42 0.98
CA SER A 8 0.88 33.80 0.58
C SER A 8 0.54 32.43 -0.02
N LYS A 9 1.02 32.19 -1.25
CA LYS A 9 1.11 30.83 -1.81
C LYS A 9 1.88 29.98 -0.79
N GLU A 10 1.17 29.15 -0.04
CA GLU A 10 1.80 28.10 0.77
C GLU A 10 2.49 27.16 -0.21
N ASN A 11 3.82 27.16 -0.15
CA ASN A 11 4.63 26.13 -0.76
C ASN A 11 4.14 24.80 -0.19
N GLY A 12 3.66 23.89 -1.05
CA GLY A 12 3.23 22.55 -0.66
C GLY A 12 4.40 21.75 -0.12
N ALA A 13 4.76 22.00 1.13
CA ALA A 13 5.75 21.23 1.85
C ALA A 13 5.12 19.85 2.09
N PHE A 14 5.83 18.82 1.65
CA PHE A 14 5.49 17.43 1.93
C PHE A 14 5.44 17.23 3.44
N GLU A 15 4.24 17.10 4.01
CA GLU A 15 4.06 16.87 5.44
C GLU A 15 3.82 15.38 5.65
N VAL A 16 4.74 14.73 6.36
CA VAL A 16 4.52 13.36 6.83
C VAL A 16 3.53 13.42 8.00
N ALA A 17 2.48 12.62 7.94
CA ALA A 17 1.52 12.54 9.04
C ALA A 17 2.26 12.16 10.35
N PRO A 18 1.99 12.85 11.47
CA PRO A 18 2.65 12.53 12.72
C PRO A 18 2.31 11.12 13.17
N LEU A 19 3.28 10.43 13.79
CA LEU A 19 3.04 9.12 14.38
C LEU A 19 2.10 9.26 15.59
N ARG A 20 0.98 8.53 15.58
CA ARG A 20 0.00 8.54 16.67
C ARG A 20 0.40 7.54 17.76
N SER A 21 -0.01 7.81 18.99
CA SER A 21 0.27 6.91 20.12
C SER A 21 -0.41 5.54 19.94
N LEU A 22 0.16 4.50 20.55
CA LEU A 22 -0.42 3.16 20.53
C LEU A 22 -1.78 3.10 21.26
N ASP A 23 -1.96 3.95 22.28
CA ASP A 23 -3.22 4.08 23.01
C ASP A 23 -4.38 4.56 22.13
N ASP A 24 -4.11 5.45 21.19
CA ASP A 24 -5.09 5.92 20.20
C ASP A 24 -5.22 4.96 19.01
N PHE A 25 -4.12 4.29 18.64
CA PHE A 25 -4.12 3.39 17.49
C PHE A 25 -4.89 2.09 17.77
N ILE A 26 -4.47 1.30 18.76
CA ILE A 26 -4.96 -0.09 18.98
C ILE A 26 -5.43 -0.38 20.41
N LEU A 27 -4.92 0.33 21.43
CA LEU A 27 -5.13 -0.05 22.84
C LEU A 27 -6.38 0.61 23.45
N GLU A 28 -6.30 1.09 24.69
CA GLU A 28 -7.44 1.35 25.57
C GLU A 28 -8.43 2.42 25.05
N SER A 29 -7.94 3.44 24.34
CA SER A 29 -8.82 4.49 23.80
C SER A 29 -9.37 4.15 22.40
N ALA A 30 -8.92 3.04 21.82
CA ALA A 30 -9.36 2.58 20.52
C ALA A 30 -10.76 1.95 20.59
N ARG A 31 -11.64 2.40 19.70
CA ARG A 31 -13.01 1.90 19.57
C ARG A 31 -13.14 1.23 18.22
N PHE A 32 -13.61 -0.01 18.22
CA PHE A 32 -13.80 -0.81 17.01
C PHE A 32 -15.27 -1.20 16.86
N GLN A 33 -15.78 -1.10 15.65
CA GLN A 33 -17.13 -1.51 15.29
C GLN A 33 -17.17 -2.01 13.85
N VAL A 34 -17.83 -3.14 13.64
CA VAL A 34 -18.09 -3.69 12.31
C VAL A 34 -18.81 -2.64 11.46
N PRO A 35 -18.33 -2.32 10.24
CA PRO A 35 -18.97 -1.34 9.39
C PRO A 35 -20.35 -1.79 8.93
N ASN A 36 -21.21 -0.81 8.65
CA ASN A 36 -22.49 -1.10 8.02
C ASN A 36 -22.25 -1.24 6.52
N PHE A 37 -22.24 -2.47 6.02
CA PHE A 37 -22.00 -2.77 4.60
C PHE A 37 -23.14 -2.31 3.67
N ARG A 38 -24.27 -1.85 4.21
CA ARG A 38 -25.37 -1.27 3.40
C ARG A 38 -25.09 0.18 2.99
N ASP A 39 -24.26 0.89 3.75
CA ASP A 39 -23.94 2.30 3.53
C ASP A 39 -22.44 2.39 3.17
N LEU A 40 -22.16 2.10 1.89
CA LEU A 40 -20.80 2.01 1.36
C LEU A 40 -20.09 3.37 1.40
N ASP A 41 -20.80 4.47 1.20
CA ASP A 41 -20.23 5.81 1.24
C ASP A 41 -19.71 6.16 2.64
N LYS A 42 -20.52 5.86 3.67
CA LYS A 42 -20.09 6.06 5.06
C LYS A 42 -18.95 5.14 5.46
N TRP A 43 -18.92 3.90 4.96
CA TRP A 43 -17.81 2.99 5.21
C TRP A 43 -16.53 3.45 4.50
N GLY A 44 -16.61 3.83 3.23
CA GLY A 44 -15.49 4.37 2.46
C GLY A 44 -14.91 5.63 3.11
N LYS A 45 -15.77 6.58 3.51
CA LYS A 45 -15.35 7.79 4.24
C LYS A 45 -14.66 7.45 5.56
N ARG A 46 -15.11 6.40 6.26
CA ARG A 46 -14.44 5.92 7.48
C ARG A 46 -13.05 5.37 7.18
N VAL A 47 -12.93 4.49 6.20
CA VAL A 47 -11.66 3.89 5.77
C VAL A 47 -10.67 4.98 5.36
N TYR A 48 -11.07 5.87 4.43
CA TYR A 48 -10.26 6.99 3.96
C TYR A 48 -9.75 7.86 5.12
N ASN A 49 -10.66 8.28 6.01
CA ASN A 49 -10.29 9.15 7.13
C ASN A 49 -9.31 8.48 8.08
N ASN A 50 -9.47 7.19 8.34
CA ASN A 50 -8.55 6.43 9.19
C ASN A 50 -7.19 6.22 8.51
N LEU A 51 -7.17 5.92 7.21
CA LEU A 51 -5.96 5.78 6.40
C LEU A 51 -5.07 7.02 6.48
N VAL A 52 -5.64 8.20 6.20
CA VAL A 52 -4.90 9.47 6.26
C VAL A 52 -4.45 9.78 7.70
N TYR A 53 -5.31 9.56 8.69
CA TYR A 53 -5.02 9.95 10.08
C TYR A 53 -3.92 9.10 10.74
N TYR A 54 -3.90 7.79 10.48
CA TYR A 54 -2.93 6.84 11.06
C TYR A 54 -1.86 6.39 10.05
N GLN A 55 -1.62 7.16 8.99
CA GLN A 55 -0.71 6.80 7.88
C GLN A 55 0.65 6.28 8.38
N SER A 56 1.30 7.00 9.30
CA SER A 56 2.61 6.59 9.83
C SER A 56 2.55 5.34 10.70
N ASN A 57 1.46 5.14 11.46
CA ASN A 57 1.22 3.90 12.20
C ASN A 57 1.03 2.71 11.26
N TYR A 58 0.28 2.87 10.17
CA TYR A 58 0.10 1.81 9.18
C TYR A 58 1.39 1.46 8.46
N PHE A 59 2.22 2.45 8.15
CA PHE A 59 3.54 2.20 7.57
C PHE A 59 4.43 1.37 8.52
N LEU A 60 4.48 1.73 9.80
CA LEU A 60 5.23 0.95 10.79
C LEU A 60 4.63 -0.45 11.01
N LEU A 61 3.30 -0.57 11.06
CA LEU A 61 2.62 -1.87 11.14
C LEU A 61 2.97 -2.74 9.93
N ALA A 62 2.97 -2.17 8.73
CA ALA A 62 3.34 -2.87 7.52
C ALA A 62 4.80 -3.35 7.55
N LEU A 63 5.73 -2.49 7.96
CA LEU A 63 7.14 -2.86 8.12
C LEU A 63 7.30 -3.97 9.17
N ALA A 64 6.62 -3.86 10.31
CA ALA A 64 6.69 -4.85 11.39
C ALA A 64 6.15 -6.22 10.95
N LEU A 65 4.99 -6.25 10.29
CA LEU A 65 4.39 -7.49 9.78
C LEU A 65 5.22 -8.12 8.65
N PHE A 66 5.71 -7.31 7.72
CA PHE A 66 6.57 -7.78 6.64
C PHE A 66 7.89 -8.33 7.19
N ALA A 67 8.52 -7.62 8.13
CA ALA A 67 9.72 -8.08 8.81
C ALA A 67 9.47 -9.35 9.63
N LEU A 68 8.34 -9.47 10.32
CA LEU A 68 7.97 -10.67 11.07
C LEU A 68 7.90 -11.90 10.14
N VAL A 69 7.18 -11.80 9.02
CA VAL A 69 7.13 -12.88 8.02
C VAL A 69 8.54 -13.17 7.46
N GLY A 70 9.31 -12.11 7.20
CA GLY A 70 10.72 -12.15 6.79
C GLY A 70 11.62 -12.94 7.74
N LEU A 71 11.45 -12.76 9.04
CA LEU A 71 12.25 -13.42 10.07
C LEU A 71 11.82 -14.88 10.28
N ILE A 72 10.53 -15.19 10.12
CA ILE A 72 10.01 -16.56 10.26
C ILE A 72 10.39 -17.41 9.03
N HIS A 73 10.38 -16.83 7.83
CA HIS A 73 10.63 -17.55 6.57
C HIS A 73 11.64 -16.84 5.63
N PRO A 74 12.87 -16.57 6.07
CA PRO A 74 13.82 -15.71 5.33
C PRO A 74 14.19 -16.29 3.96
N LEU A 75 14.47 -17.59 3.87
CA LEU A 75 14.82 -18.24 2.60
C LEU A 75 13.65 -18.23 1.62
N LYS A 76 12.43 -18.49 2.08
CA LYS A 76 11.23 -18.50 1.23
C LYS A 76 10.92 -17.12 0.67
N MET A 77 11.12 -16.07 1.48
CA MET A 77 10.96 -14.67 1.04
C MET A 77 11.95 -14.31 -0.06
N PHE A 78 13.23 -14.68 0.11
CA PHE A 78 14.25 -14.45 -0.92
C PHE A 78 13.97 -15.23 -2.21
N LEU A 79 13.66 -16.52 -2.08
CA LEU A 79 13.33 -17.38 -3.23
C LEU A 79 12.06 -16.95 -3.95
N GLY A 80 11.03 -16.51 -3.22
CA GLY A 80 9.80 -15.97 -3.79
C GLY A 80 10.05 -14.69 -4.58
N LEU A 81 10.82 -13.74 -4.02
CA LEU A 81 11.23 -12.53 -4.74
C LEU A 81 12.03 -12.86 -5.99
N PHE A 82 13.01 -13.77 -5.88
CA PHE A 82 13.81 -14.22 -7.02
C PHE A 82 12.94 -14.85 -8.11
N ALA A 83 12.02 -15.75 -7.75
CA ALA A 83 11.14 -16.41 -8.71
C ALA A 83 10.22 -15.41 -9.43
N ILE A 84 9.67 -14.41 -8.72
CA ILE A 84 8.88 -13.34 -9.32
C ILE A 84 9.74 -12.49 -10.25
N ALA A 85 10.98 -12.15 -9.86
CA ALA A 85 11.89 -11.38 -10.71
C ALA A 85 12.21 -12.13 -12.01
N VAL A 86 12.53 -13.43 -11.92
CA VAL A 86 12.75 -14.29 -13.10
C VAL A 86 11.50 -14.36 -13.97
N ALA A 87 10.32 -14.55 -13.40
CA ALA A 87 9.06 -14.57 -14.14
C ALA A 87 8.82 -13.24 -14.89
N CYS A 88 9.01 -12.11 -14.22
CA CYS A 88 8.91 -10.78 -14.82
C CYS A 88 9.94 -10.58 -15.94
N SER A 89 11.20 -10.97 -15.74
CA SER A 89 12.24 -10.88 -16.76
C SER A 89 11.92 -11.73 -17.99
N LEU A 90 11.43 -12.96 -17.80
CA LEU A 90 10.99 -13.84 -18.88
C LEU A 90 9.81 -13.23 -19.65
N LEU A 91 8.81 -12.67 -18.95
CA LEU A 91 7.66 -12.02 -19.58
C LEU A 91 8.06 -10.77 -20.37
N VAL A 92 8.96 -9.93 -19.83
CA VAL A 92 9.47 -8.75 -20.52
C VAL A 92 10.31 -9.15 -21.74
N ALA A 93 11.17 -10.16 -21.63
CA ALA A 93 11.94 -10.67 -22.76
C ALA A 93 11.07 -11.38 -23.83
N ALA A 94 9.94 -11.96 -23.42
CA ALA A 94 8.95 -12.53 -24.33
C ALA A 94 8.17 -11.44 -25.08
N SER A 95 7.72 -10.40 -24.37
CA SER A 95 6.81 -9.38 -24.90
C SER A 95 7.53 -8.26 -25.64
N ASN A 96 8.69 -7.84 -25.11
CA ASN A 96 9.43 -6.64 -25.54
C ASN A 96 10.90 -6.97 -25.86
N GLY A 97 11.21 -8.23 -26.14
CA GLY A 97 12.57 -8.65 -26.48
C GLY A 97 13.09 -7.87 -27.68
N GLY A 98 14.18 -7.11 -27.51
CA GLY A 98 14.80 -6.38 -28.61
C GLY A 98 15.35 -7.32 -29.71
N PRO A 99 15.93 -6.76 -30.79
CA PRO A 99 16.38 -7.55 -31.95
C PRO A 99 17.34 -8.70 -31.59
N GLN A 100 18.13 -8.54 -30.52
CA GLN A 100 19.07 -9.56 -30.03
C GLN A 100 18.35 -10.80 -29.47
N VAL A 101 17.27 -10.61 -28.71
CA VAL A 101 16.47 -11.72 -28.15
C VAL A 101 15.68 -12.40 -29.26
N ALA A 102 15.17 -11.64 -30.23
CA ALA A 102 14.48 -12.18 -31.40
C ALA A 102 15.43 -13.03 -32.27
N LYS A 103 16.63 -12.53 -32.55
CA LYS A 103 17.65 -13.25 -33.31
C LYS A 103 18.09 -14.53 -32.59
N PHE A 104 18.34 -14.47 -31.27
CA PHE A 104 18.66 -15.66 -30.48
C PHE A 104 17.57 -16.73 -30.52
N LYS A 105 16.28 -16.33 -30.46
CA LYS A 105 15.15 -17.26 -30.59
C LYS A 105 15.08 -17.92 -31.98
N GLN A 106 15.44 -17.20 -33.04
CA GLN A 106 15.48 -17.71 -34.41
C GLN A 106 16.68 -18.62 -34.65
N ASP A 107 17.87 -18.23 -34.19
CA ASP A 107 19.12 -18.96 -34.37
C ASP A 107 19.13 -20.24 -33.50
N HIS A 108 18.48 -20.21 -32.33
CA HIS A 108 18.47 -21.32 -31.36
C HIS A 108 17.05 -21.61 -30.79
N PRO A 109 16.13 -22.15 -31.61
CA PRO A 109 14.74 -22.37 -31.22
C PRO A 109 14.60 -23.42 -30.11
N ILE A 110 15.38 -24.51 -30.18
CA ILE A 110 15.33 -25.60 -29.18
C ILE A 110 15.79 -25.10 -27.81
N ILE A 111 16.90 -24.35 -27.76
CA ILE A 111 17.42 -23.77 -26.52
C ILE A 111 16.40 -22.81 -25.90
N SER A 112 15.72 -22.02 -26.72
CA SER A 112 14.68 -21.10 -26.27
C SER A 112 13.48 -21.82 -25.65
N VAL A 113 13.03 -22.94 -26.24
CA VAL A 113 11.96 -23.76 -25.67
C VAL A 113 12.40 -24.40 -24.35
N ILE A 114 13.60 -24.98 -24.31
CA ILE A 114 14.16 -25.56 -23.06
C ILE A 114 14.24 -24.51 -21.97
N ALA A 115 14.73 -23.31 -22.27
CA ALA A 115 14.83 -22.21 -21.31
C ALA A 115 13.45 -21.82 -20.74
N ILE A 116 12.41 -21.76 -21.57
CA ILE A 116 11.04 -21.49 -21.13
C ILE A 116 10.52 -22.61 -20.22
N LEU A 117 10.72 -23.87 -20.60
CA LEU A 117 10.28 -25.03 -19.81
C LEU A 117 10.98 -25.11 -18.45
N VAL A 118 12.31 -24.88 -18.42
CA VAL A 118 13.09 -24.82 -17.18
C VAL A 118 12.64 -23.66 -16.31
N GLY A 119 12.40 -22.48 -16.91
CA GLY A 119 11.87 -21.32 -16.19
C GLY A 119 10.50 -21.60 -15.57
N ALA A 120 9.58 -22.21 -16.33
CA ALA A 120 8.26 -22.59 -15.84
C ALA A 120 8.35 -23.63 -14.71
N TYR A 121 9.19 -24.65 -14.86
CA TYR A 121 9.43 -25.65 -13.82
C TYR A 121 10.01 -25.01 -12.54
N LEU A 122 10.97 -24.09 -12.68
CA LEU A 122 11.56 -23.37 -11.56
C LEU A 122 10.52 -22.51 -10.81
N ILE A 123 9.60 -21.86 -11.52
CA ILE A 123 8.49 -21.12 -10.90
C ILE A 123 7.58 -22.06 -10.11
N VAL A 124 7.21 -23.22 -10.66
CA VAL A 124 6.38 -24.20 -9.97
C VAL A 124 7.10 -24.77 -8.74
N TYR A 125 8.40 -25.04 -8.86
CA TYR A 125 9.21 -25.53 -7.75
C TYR A 125 9.31 -24.51 -6.60
N LEU A 126 9.39 -23.22 -6.93
CA LEU A 126 9.49 -22.12 -5.96
C LEU A 126 8.12 -21.55 -5.55
N LEU A 127 7.02 -22.24 -5.87
CA LEU A 127 5.67 -21.75 -5.63
C LEU A 127 5.41 -21.46 -4.14
N ASP A 128 5.92 -22.28 -3.23
CA ASP A 128 5.76 -22.05 -1.79
C ASP A 128 6.46 -20.75 -1.35
N GLY A 129 7.64 -20.46 -1.89
CA GLY A 129 8.36 -19.21 -1.71
C GLY A 129 7.59 -18.01 -2.24
N ILE A 130 7.04 -18.13 -3.46
CA ILE A 130 6.19 -17.09 -4.06
C ILE A 130 4.98 -16.81 -3.17
N LEU A 131 4.29 -17.85 -2.71
CA LEU A 131 3.11 -17.70 -1.84
C LEU A 131 3.46 -17.02 -0.51
N VAL A 132 4.58 -17.40 0.12
CA VAL A 132 5.04 -16.76 1.36
C VAL A 132 5.41 -15.30 1.12
N PHE A 133 6.08 -14.98 0.03
CA PHE A 133 6.45 -13.60 -0.31
C PHE A 133 5.20 -12.74 -0.58
N LEU A 134 4.26 -13.23 -1.39
CA LEU A 134 2.99 -12.55 -1.66
C LEU A 134 2.15 -12.39 -0.38
N LEU A 135 2.11 -13.41 0.48
CA LEU A 135 1.44 -13.32 1.79
C LEU A 135 2.12 -12.27 2.68
N GLY A 136 3.45 -12.21 2.68
CA GLY A 136 4.22 -11.21 3.41
C GLY A 136 3.86 -9.78 3.00
N ILE A 137 3.54 -9.54 1.74
CA ILE A 137 3.03 -8.26 1.23
C ILE A 137 1.55 -8.10 1.60
N LEU A 138 0.71 -9.10 1.33
CA LEU A 138 -0.74 -9.03 1.49
C LEU A 138 -1.16 -8.80 2.93
N LEU A 139 -0.49 -9.42 3.90
CA LEU A 139 -0.82 -9.35 5.32
C LEU A 139 -0.82 -7.90 5.87
N PRO A 140 0.23 -7.08 5.66
CA PRO A 140 0.22 -5.63 5.91
C PRO A 140 -0.98 -4.87 5.33
N PHE A 141 -1.31 -5.12 4.06
CA PHE A 141 -2.42 -4.43 3.39
C PHE A 141 -3.76 -4.83 4.00
N SER A 142 -3.98 -6.13 4.22
CA SER A 142 -5.20 -6.63 4.86
C SER A 142 -5.34 -6.13 6.29
N ALA A 143 -4.28 -6.16 7.09
CA ALA A 143 -4.30 -5.67 8.46
C ALA A 143 -4.63 -4.17 8.53
N THR A 144 -4.00 -3.37 7.65
CA THR A 144 -4.29 -1.94 7.51
C THR A 144 -5.75 -1.69 7.13
N PHE A 145 -6.27 -2.41 6.14
CA PHE A 145 -7.64 -2.25 5.67
C PHE A 145 -8.67 -2.67 6.74
N VAL A 146 -8.44 -3.80 7.41
CA VAL A 146 -9.29 -4.28 8.51
C VAL A 146 -9.30 -3.26 9.64
N HIS A 147 -8.13 -2.79 10.07
CA HIS A 147 -8.03 -1.77 11.11
C HIS A 147 -8.75 -0.46 10.71
N ALA A 148 -8.51 0.05 9.50
CA ALA A 148 -9.16 1.25 8.99
C ALA A 148 -10.69 1.10 8.85
N SER A 149 -11.18 -0.10 8.56
CA SER A 149 -12.61 -0.41 8.45
C SER A 149 -13.32 -0.47 9.80
N LEU A 150 -12.66 -1.11 10.78
CA LEU A 150 -13.24 -1.34 12.10
C LEU A 150 -13.11 -0.12 13.02
N ARG A 151 -12.05 0.67 12.89
CA ARG A 151 -11.78 1.79 13.81
C ARG A 151 -12.85 2.87 13.70
N LEU A 152 -13.50 3.17 14.82
CA LEU A 152 -14.37 4.32 14.99
C LEU A 152 -13.57 5.55 15.41
N ARG A 153 -14.03 6.76 15.05
CA ARG A 153 -13.40 8.01 15.51
C ARG A 153 -14.08 8.48 16.79
N SER A 154 -13.29 8.76 17.84
CA SER A 154 -13.76 9.42 19.07
C SER A 154 -14.31 10.82 18.72
N LEU A 155 -15.36 11.28 19.40
CA LEU A 155 -15.95 12.61 19.17
C LEU A 155 -14.98 13.75 19.51
N ARG A 156 -14.06 13.56 20.48
CA ARG A 156 -12.96 14.49 20.76
C ARG A 156 -11.96 14.56 19.59
N ASN A 157 -11.71 13.42 18.93
CA ASN A 157 -10.90 13.37 17.71
C ASN A 157 -11.67 13.89 16.49
N LYS A 158 -12.97 14.23 16.54
CA LYS A 158 -13.65 14.83 15.36
C LYS A 158 -13.31 16.30 15.19
N LEU A 159 -13.22 17.05 16.28
CA LEU A 159 -13.02 18.50 16.29
C LEU A 159 -11.56 18.91 16.03
N THR A 160 -10.59 18.36 16.77
CA THR A 160 -9.16 18.65 16.57
C THR A 160 -8.68 18.22 15.17
N ASN A 161 -9.17 17.07 14.70
CA ASN A 161 -8.80 16.54 13.40
C ASN A 161 -9.45 17.29 12.22
N LYS A 162 -10.53 18.08 12.34
CA LYS A 162 -11.03 18.83 11.15
C LYS A 162 -10.01 19.88 10.70
N MET A 163 -9.24 20.46 11.62
CA MET A 163 -8.19 21.45 11.33
C MET A 163 -6.90 20.80 10.80
N GLU A 164 -6.42 19.71 11.43
CA GLU A 164 -5.26 18.96 10.93
C GLU A 164 -5.54 18.23 9.62
N GLN A 165 -6.76 17.70 9.42
CA GLN A 165 -7.11 16.91 8.24
C GLN A 165 -7.20 17.74 6.97
N ILE A 166 -7.52 19.03 7.04
CA ILE A 166 -7.52 19.92 5.88
C ILE A 166 -6.08 20.21 5.40
N GLY A 167 -5.11 20.28 6.32
CA GLY A 167 -3.68 20.38 6.00
C GLY A 167 -3.09 19.04 5.52
N LEU A 168 -3.33 17.94 6.25
CA LEU A 168 -2.78 16.63 5.93
C LEU A 168 -3.34 16.00 4.63
N LYS A 169 -4.60 16.29 4.28
CA LYS A 169 -5.20 15.83 3.01
C LYS A 169 -4.43 16.34 1.78
N LYS A 170 -3.95 17.58 1.83
CA LYS A 170 -3.28 18.23 0.70
C LYS A 170 -1.78 17.93 0.61
N SER A 171 -1.19 17.40 1.68
CA SER A 171 0.28 17.38 1.85
C SER A 171 0.87 16.00 2.14
N THR A 172 0.05 14.98 2.42
CA THR A 172 0.52 13.62 2.74
C THR A 172 0.46 12.66 1.52
N PRO A 173 1.43 11.73 1.36
CA PRO A 173 1.40 10.74 0.29
C PRO A 173 0.11 9.94 0.19
N MET A 174 -0.43 9.49 1.34
CA MET A 174 -1.65 8.66 1.32
C MET A 174 -2.88 9.47 0.92
N GLY A 175 -2.95 10.75 1.31
CA GLY A 175 -3.98 11.67 0.80
C GLY A 175 -3.92 11.79 -0.72
N MET A 176 -2.73 12.09 -1.27
CA MET A 176 -2.53 12.23 -2.72
C MET A 176 -2.87 10.95 -3.50
N ILE A 177 -2.47 9.78 -2.99
CA ILE A 177 -2.78 8.48 -3.62
C ILE A 177 -4.28 8.22 -3.60
N LEU A 178 -4.95 8.45 -2.47
CA LEU A 178 -6.39 8.20 -2.35
C LEU A 178 -7.20 9.16 -3.24
N ASP A 179 -6.81 10.43 -3.31
CA ASP A 179 -7.42 11.41 -4.21
C ASP A 179 -7.20 11.01 -5.68
N ALA A 180 -5.99 10.57 -6.06
CA ALA A 180 -5.71 10.06 -7.41
C ALA A 180 -6.51 8.78 -7.77
N LEU A 181 -6.89 7.99 -6.77
CA LEU A 181 -7.74 6.81 -6.92
C LEU A 181 -9.24 7.16 -6.93
N GLY A 182 -9.62 8.44 -6.85
CA GLY A 182 -11.01 8.90 -6.87
C GLY A 182 -11.74 8.77 -5.54
N PHE A 183 -11.04 8.55 -4.43
CA PHE A 183 -11.63 8.59 -3.09
C PHE A 183 -11.73 10.04 -2.61
N GLU A 184 -12.68 10.81 -3.15
CA GLU A 184 -12.94 12.14 -2.65
C GLU A 184 -13.74 12.06 -1.34
N ALA A 185 -13.09 12.41 -0.23
CA ALA A 185 -13.83 12.70 0.99
C ALA A 185 -14.51 14.05 0.85
N GLU A 186 -15.70 14.07 0.20
CA GLU A 186 -16.59 15.22 0.13
C GLU A 186 -16.65 15.87 1.51
N ILE A 187 -16.12 17.10 1.56
CA ILE A 187 -16.30 17.99 2.69
C ILE A 187 -17.74 18.48 2.55
N ILE A 188 -18.67 17.66 3.02
CA ILE A 188 -20.01 18.16 3.31
C ILE A 188 -19.82 19.12 4.49
N ASP A 189 -20.08 20.40 4.21
CA ASP A 189 -20.04 21.53 5.14
C ASP A 189 -20.75 21.22 6.47
#